data_AF-A0AAU6WU81-F1
#
_entry.id   AF-A0AAU6WU81-F1
#
_cell.length_a   1.000
_cell.length_b   1.000
_cell.length_c   1.000
_cell.angle_alpha   90.00
_cell.angle_beta   90.00
_cell.angle_gamma   90.00
#
_symmetry.space_group_name_H-M   'P 1'
#
loop_
_entity.id
_entity.type
_entity.pdbx_description
1 polymer ?
#
loop_
_entity_poly.entity_id
_entity_poly.type
_entity_poly.pdbx_seq_one_letter_code
_entity_poly.pdbx_strand_id
1 'polypeptide(L)'
;MYGKANFIFQKWLKHPSFDKYWRSKMPDKKDFAKINIPVLTLTGYYDADQRGAMYYYNEHHKYNKNANHYLVIGPYGHSGVISGVDEEYNGYKIDSVAKINIEEISFQWFDYILKGKKKPEFLKDKVNYQVMGSNEWKSAPEINKISNGKLKLFLNRTKLEETESKLAYISQTVNFLERKDTLQSFSDEKILDNKLSPEYLKDRLIFESNVFENSFEINGSFTGNLKVSINKKDMDVILTVYEKLSSGQYLKLSHEYFARASYSKDNTKRNLLRPNLVENIPIKNTFSPVEK
;
A
#
# COMPACT_ATOMS: atom_id res chain seq x y z
N MET A 1 -1.31 27.58 -16.02
CA MET A 1 -2.03 28.06 -14.81
C MET A 1 -2.66 29.41 -15.13
N TYR A 2 -3.93 29.44 -15.50
CA TYR A 2 -4.65 30.70 -15.74
C TYR A 2 -5.53 30.99 -14.51
N GLY A 3 -5.41 32.18 -13.91
CA GLY A 3 -6.00 32.60 -12.63
C GLY A 3 -7.53 32.68 -12.55
N LYS A 4 -8.26 31.83 -13.27
CA LYS A 4 -9.71 31.66 -13.10
C LYS A 4 -9.97 30.67 -11.96
N ALA A 5 -10.89 31.04 -11.06
CA ALA A 5 -11.30 30.15 -9.98
C ALA A 5 -11.92 28.87 -10.55
N ASN A 6 -11.34 27.72 -10.23
CA ASN A 6 -11.90 26.42 -10.58
C ASN A 6 -12.96 26.03 -9.55
N PHE A 7 -14.23 26.05 -9.95
CA PHE A 7 -15.36 25.74 -9.07
C PHE A 7 -15.26 24.36 -8.40
N ILE A 8 -14.81 23.35 -9.15
CA ILE A 8 -14.66 21.97 -8.65
C ILE A 8 -13.58 21.93 -7.57
N PHE A 9 -12.42 22.53 -7.83
CA PHE A 9 -11.33 22.58 -6.87
C PHE A 9 -11.73 23.32 -5.59
N GLN A 10 -12.41 24.47 -5.72
CA GLN A 10 -12.94 25.23 -4.57
C GLN A 10 -13.94 24.42 -3.76
N LYS A 11 -14.76 23.57 -4.42
CA LYS A 11 -15.65 22.64 -3.73
C LYS A 11 -14.86 21.59 -2.95
N TRP A 12 -13.82 21.00 -3.54
CA TRP A 12 -13.00 20.00 -2.88
C TRP A 12 -12.26 20.56 -1.66
N LEU A 13 -11.75 21.80 -1.73
CA LEU A 13 -11.11 22.47 -0.60
C LEU A 13 -12.04 22.64 0.63
N LYS A 14 -13.36 22.68 0.41
CA LYS A 14 -14.36 22.74 1.49
C LYS A 14 -14.61 21.39 2.17
N HIS A 15 -14.06 20.30 1.62
CA HIS A 15 -14.23 18.93 2.11
C HIS A 15 -12.87 18.27 2.42
N PRO A 16 -12.10 18.78 3.41
CA PRO A 16 -10.76 18.30 3.74
C PRO A 16 -10.72 16.97 4.53
N SER A 17 -11.88 16.47 4.96
CA SER A 17 -12.05 15.16 5.61
C SER A 17 -12.74 14.19 4.66
N PHE A 18 -12.74 12.89 4.94
CA PHE A 18 -13.59 11.92 4.25
C PHE A 18 -15.05 12.02 4.73
N ASP A 19 -15.65 13.20 4.55
CA ASP A 19 -16.96 13.57 5.07
C ASP A 19 -18.12 13.05 4.18
N LYS A 20 -19.35 13.53 4.44
CA LYS A 20 -20.54 13.11 3.69
C LYS A 20 -20.42 13.38 2.19
N TYR A 21 -19.71 14.44 1.78
CA TYR A 21 -19.56 14.76 0.36
C TYR A 21 -18.84 13.64 -0.37
N TRP A 22 -17.67 13.20 0.10
CA TRP A 22 -16.91 12.11 -0.52
C TRP A 22 -17.60 10.76 -0.37
N ARG A 23 -18.16 10.46 0.81
CA ARG A 23 -18.89 9.20 1.02
C ARG A 23 -20.12 9.07 0.12
N SER A 24 -20.78 10.18 -0.24
CA SER A 24 -21.91 10.14 -1.18
C SER A 24 -21.52 9.76 -2.61
N LYS A 25 -20.22 9.66 -2.91
CA LYS A 25 -19.66 9.28 -4.22
C LYS A 25 -19.12 7.85 -4.24
N MET A 26 -19.23 7.12 -3.13
CA MET A 26 -18.75 5.76 -3.00
C MET A 26 -19.91 4.84 -2.61
N PRO A 27 -19.90 3.56 -2.99
CA PRO A 27 -20.89 2.60 -2.54
C PRO A 27 -20.87 2.48 -1.01
N ASP A 28 -22.06 2.39 -0.41
CA ASP A 28 -22.19 2.13 1.02
C ASP A 28 -22.31 0.63 1.32
N LYS A 29 -22.47 0.27 2.60
CA LYS A 29 -22.62 -1.12 3.04
C LYS A 29 -23.76 -1.86 2.31
N LYS A 30 -24.89 -1.18 2.04
CA LYS A 30 -26.07 -1.77 1.40
C LYS A 30 -25.82 -1.96 -0.09
N ASP A 31 -25.08 -1.05 -0.71
CA ASP A 31 -24.67 -1.18 -2.10
C ASP A 31 -23.74 -2.39 -2.26
N PHE A 32 -22.68 -2.49 -1.45
CA PHE A 32 -21.75 -3.63 -1.47
C PHE A 32 -22.45 -4.97 -1.22
N ALA A 33 -23.39 -5.03 -0.27
CA ALA A 33 -24.16 -6.24 0.01
C ALA A 33 -25.04 -6.72 -1.17
N LYS A 34 -25.31 -5.85 -2.15
CA LYS A 34 -26.13 -6.16 -3.33
C LYS A 34 -25.30 -6.51 -4.57
N ILE A 35 -23.97 -6.36 -4.52
CA ILE A 35 -23.10 -6.75 -5.63
C ILE A 35 -23.10 -8.28 -5.69
N ASN A 36 -23.89 -8.85 -6.60
CA ASN A 36 -24.02 -10.30 -6.80
C ASN A 36 -23.49 -10.76 -8.15
N ILE A 37 -22.76 -9.89 -8.85
CA ILE A 37 -22.06 -10.22 -10.08
C ILE A 37 -20.67 -10.76 -9.78
N PRO A 38 -20.13 -11.69 -10.61
CA PRO A 38 -18.72 -12.05 -10.55
C PRO A 38 -17.84 -10.83 -10.85
N VAL A 39 -16.82 -10.61 -10.03
CA VAL A 39 -15.85 -9.51 -10.20
C VAL A 39 -14.45 -10.09 -10.33
N LEU A 40 -13.66 -9.58 -11.28
CA LEU A 40 -12.22 -9.81 -11.36
C LEU A 40 -11.53 -8.46 -11.18
N THR A 41 -10.69 -8.34 -10.14
CA THR A 41 -9.81 -7.20 -9.90
C THR A 41 -8.39 -7.57 -10.29
N LEU A 42 -7.79 -6.73 -11.12
CA LEU A 42 -6.39 -6.76 -11.51
C LEU A 42 -5.75 -5.51 -10.91
N THR A 43 -4.61 -5.65 -10.23
CA THR A 43 -3.88 -4.53 -9.62
C THR A 43 -2.40 -4.90 -9.48
N GLY A 44 -1.55 -3.91 -9.24
CA GLY A 44 -0.14 -4.12 -8.93
C GLY A 44 0.20 -3.90 -7.46
N TYR A 45 1.34 -4.41 -7.00
CA TYR A 45 1.96 -4.06 -5.72
C TYR A 45 2.35 -2.58 -5.66
N TYR A 46 2.71 -2.02 -6.83
CA TYR A 46 3.15 -0.64 -7.01
C TYR A 46 2.17 0.19 -7.86
N ASP A 47 0.93 -0.28 -8.02
CA ASP A 47 -0.13 0.45 -8.72
C ASP A 47 -0.66 1.60 -7.85
N ALA A 48 -0.75 2.80 -8.41
CA ALA A 48 -1.25 3.98 -7.72
C ALA A 48 -2.73 3.82 -7.30
N ASP A 49 -3.50 3.02 -8.05
CA ASP A 49 -4.92 2.77 -7.79
C ASP A 49 -5.17 1.52 -6.93
N GLN A 50 -4.11 0.84 -6.49
CA GLN A 50 -4.20 -0.37 -5.64
C GLN A 50 -5.05 -0.14 -4.40
N ARG A 51 -4.94 1.02 -3.75
CA ARG A 51 -5.74 1.35 -2.56
C ARG A 51 -7.24 1.32 -2.86
N GLY A 52 -7.63 1.79 -4.04
CA GLY A 52 -9.01 1.73 -4.52
C GLY A 52 -9.42 0.29 -4.82
N ALA A 53 -8.62 -0.43 -5.62
CA ALA A 53 -8.87 -1.83 -5.96
C ALA A 53 -9.09 -2.70 -4.71
N MET A 54 -8.19 -2.58 -3.74
CA MET A 54 -8.27 -3.32 -2.48
C MET A 54 -9.41 -2.83 -1.58
N TYR A 55 -9.78 -1.56 -1.62
CA TYR A 55 -10.98 -1.07 -0.90
C TYR A 55 -12.26 -1.76 -1.41
N TYR A 56 -12.46 -1.82 -2.72
CA TYR A 56 -13.63 -2.48 -3.30
C TYR A 56 -13.63 -3.98 -3.04
N TYR A 57 -12.48 -4.65 -3.18
CA TYR A 57 -12.33 -6.08 -2.83
C TYR A 57 -12.70 -6.35 -1.36
N ASN A 58 -12.11 -5.59 -0.44
CA ASN A 58 -12.31 -5.79 1.00
C ASN A 58 -13.75 -5.48 1.44
N GLU A 59 -14.34 -4.36 1.02
CA GLU A 59 -15.70 -4.00 1.43
C GLU A 59 -16.76 -4.92 0.77
N HIS A 60 -16.52 -5.43 -0.45
CA HIS A 60 -17.39 -6.42 -1.07
C HIS A 60 -17.42 -7.73 -0.25
N HIS A 61 -16.27 -8.32 0.08
CA HIS A 61 -16.20 -9.52 0.93
C HIS A 61 -16.72 -9.29 2.35
N LYS A 62 -16.55 -8.08 2.89
CA LYS A 62 -17.02 -7.73 4.23
C LYS A 62 -18.54 -7.70 4.32
N TYR A 63 -19.22 -7.13 3.33
CA TYR A 63 -20.67 -6.92 3.38
C TYR A 63 -21.48 -7.91 2.56
N ASN A 64 -20.86 -8.66 1.64
CA ASN A 64 -21.49 -9.79 0.95
C ASN A 64 -20.74 -11.09 1.27
N LYS A 65 -21.38 -11.98 2.05
CA LYS A 65 -20.80 -13.29 2.42
C LYS A 65 -20.70 -14.26 1.24
N ASN A 66 -21.44 -14.00 0.16
CA ASN A 66 -21.43 -14.77 -1.07
C ASN A 66 -20.67 -14.04 -2.19
N ALA A 67 -19.83 -13.06 -1.86
CA ALA A 67 -19.04 -12.30 -2.83
C ALA A 67 -18.23 -13.23 -3.75
N ASN A 68 -18.51 -13.17 -5.05
CA ASN A 68 -17.72 -13.86 -6.06
C ASN A 68 -16.69 -12.89 -6.65
N HIS A 69 -15.61 -12.64 -5.92
CA HIS A 69 -14.60 -11.64 -6.27
C HIS A 69 -13.22 -12.28 -6.37
N TYR A 70 -12.62 -12.22 -7.56
CA TYR A 70 -11.27 -12.66 -7.84
C TYR A 70 -10.29 -11.49 -7.78
N LEU A 71 -9.09 -11.74 -7.28
CA LEU A 71 -7.97 -10.80 -7.24
C LEU A 71 -6.78 -11.42 -7.96
N VAL A 72 -6.18 -10.66 -8.87
CA VAL A 72 -4.88 -10.93 -9.48
C VAL A 72 -3.98 -9.75 -9.14
N ILE A 73 -2.88 -10.02 -8.44
CA ILE A 73 -1.94 -8.98 -8.00
C ILE A 73 -0.48 -9.41 -8.23
N GLY A 74 0.33 -8.51 -8.78
CA GLY A 74 1.73 -8.79 -9.09
C GLY A 74 2.61 -7.55 -9.02
N PRO A 75 3.90 -7.64 -9.37
CA PRO A 75 4.91 -6.59 -9.18
C PRO A 75 4.81 -5.43 -10.19
N TYR A 76 3.60 -4.94 -10.44
CA TYR A 76 3.32 -3.94 -11.48
C TYR A 76 3.08 -2.56 -10.88
N GLY A 77 3.40 -1.53 -11.67
CA GLY A 77 2.82 -0.20 -11.53
C GLY A 77 1.49 -0.07 -12.27
N HIS A 78 0.96 1.15 -12.28
CA HIS A 78 -0.34 1.46 -12.89
C HIS A 78 -0.41 1.11 -14.39
N SER A 79 0.57 1.56 -15.17
CA SER A 79 0.67 1.25 -16.60
C SER A 79 0.79 -0.25 -16.86
N GLY A 80 1.46 -0.99 -15.97
CA GLY A 80 1.65 -2.42 -16.07
C GLY A 80 0.33 -3.21 -16.03
N VAL A 81 -0.63 -2.72 -15.25
CA VAL A 81 -1.97 -3.32 -15.11
C VAL A 81 -2.86 -3.00 -16.30
N ILE A 82 -2.69 -1.85 -16.94
CA ILE A 82 -3.58 -1.34 -18.01
C ILE A 82 -3.07 -1.70 -19.41
N SER A 83 -1.78 -1.48 -19.66
CA SER A 83 -1.20 -1.46 -21.00
C SER A 83 -0.27 -2.63 -21.29
N GLY A 84 -0.06 -3.52 -20.31
CA GLY A 84 0.83 -4.66 -20.40
C GLY A 84 2.04 -4.55 -19.49
N VAL A 85 2.62 -5.69 -19.15
CA VAL A 85 3.72 -5.81 -18.17
C VAL A 85 5.07 -5.60 -18.86
N ASP A 86 5.80 -4.57 -18.43
CA ASP A 86 7.16 -4.30 -18.89
C ASP A 86 8.18 -5.33 -18.36
N GLU A 87 9.38 -5.37 -18.96
CA GLU A 87 10.49 -6.22 -18.51
C GLU A 87 11.06 -5.80 -17.14
N GLU A 88 10.89 -4.53 -16.78
CA GLU A 88 11.40 -3.93 -15.55
C GLU A 88 10.38 -2.89 -15.05
N TYR A 89 10.26 -2.75 -13.74
CA TYR A 89 9.56 -1.65 -13.11
C TYR A 89 10.48 -0.94 -12.13
N ASN A 90 10.82 0.32 -12.41
CA ASN A 90 11.56 1.21 -11.51
C ASN A 90 12.81 0.57 -10.87
N GLY A 91 13.69 -0.06 -11.67
CA GLY A 91 14.92 -0.71 -11.20
C GLY A 91 14.78 -2.20 -10.90
N TYR A 92 13.55 -2.73 -10.78
CA TYR A 92 13.31 -4.14 -10.49
C TYR A 92 12.92 -4.91 -11.75
N LYS A 93 13.72 -5.92 -12.10
CA LYS A 93 13.44 -6.80 -13.22
C LYS A 93 12.23 -7.69 -12.90
N ILE A 94 11.22 -7.63 -13.75
CA ILE A 94 10.00 -8.41 -13.57
C ILE A 94 10.27 -9.88 -13.90
N ASP A 95 9.86 -10.76 -12.99
CA ASP A 95 9.96 -12.20 -13.14
C ASP A 95 9.30 -12.68 -14.44
N SER A 96 9.89 -13.67 -15.10
CA SER A 96 9.41 -14.13 -16.40
C SER A 96 7.96 -14.61 -16.36
N VAL A 97 7.56 -15.28 -15.28
CA VAL A 97 6.17 -15.75 -15.10
C VAL A 97 5.19 -14.62 -14.79
N ALA A 98 5.69 -13.48 -14.31
CA ALA A 98 4.88 -12.31 -13.99
C ALA A 98 4.51 -11.49 -15.24
N LYS A 99 5.13 -11.78 -16.40
CA LYS A 99 4.79 -11.15 -17.69
C LYS A 99 3.54 -11.77 -18.30
N ILE A 100 2.44 -11.69 -17.57
CA ILE A 100 1.14 -12.23 -17.96
C ILE A 100 0.47 -11.33 -19.00
N ASN A 101 -0.35 -11.91 -19.88
CA ASN A 101 -1.20 -11.15 -20.78
C ASN A 101 -2.52 -10.79 -20.07
N ILE A 102 -2.56 -9.60 -19.47
CA ILE A 102 -3.72 -9.11 -18.70
C ILE A 102 -4.97 -8.94 -19.60
N GLU A 103 -4.78 -8.52 -20.84
CA GLU A 103 -5.86 -8.37 -21.81
C GLU A 103 -6.49 -9.73 -22.13
N GLU A 104 -5.67 -10.74 -22.44
CA GLU A 104 -6.13 -12.11 -22.69
C GLU A 104 -6.88 -12.68 -21.48
N ILE A 105 -6.34 -12.52 -20.27
CA ILE A 105 -7.01 -12.97 -19.03
C ILE A 105 -8.37 -12.29 -18.87
N SER A 106 -8.46 -10.99 -19.20
CA SER A 106 -9.70 -10.22 -19.12
C SER A 106 -10.74 -10.72 -20.13
N PHE A 107 -10.34 -11.01 -21.38
CA PHE A 107 -11.24 -11.59 -22.37
C PHE A 107 -11.70 -12.99 -22.02
N GLN A 108 -10.79 -13.86 -21.54
CA GLN A 108 -11.16 -15.19 -21.05
C GLN A 108 -12.12 -15.11 -19.86
N TRP A 109 -11.95 -14.12 -18.98
CA TRP A 109 -12.89 -13.86 -17.89
C TRP A 109 -14.28 -13.47 -18.41
N PHE A 110 -14.37 -12.54 -19.37
CA PHE A 110 -15.66 -12.19 -19.98
C PHE A 110 -16.30 -13.38 -20.70
N ASP A 111 -15.52 -14.17 -21.43
CA ASP A 111 -16.01 -15.39 -22.08
C ASP A 111 -16.53 -16.42 -21.07
N TYR A 112 -15.87 -16.57 -19.92
CA TYR A 112 -16.33 -17.41 -18.83
C TYR A 112 -17.68 -16.92 -18.26
N ILE A 113 -17.77 -15.63 -17.92
CA ILE A 113 -18.95 -15.08 -17.24
C ILE A 113 -20.14 -14.87 -18.18
N LEU A 114 -19.91 -14.41 -19.41
CA LEU A 114 -20.96 -13.99 -20.33
C LEU A 114 -21.33 -15.05 -21.37
N LYS A 115 -20.40 -15.95 -21.71
CA LYS A 115 -20.59 -16.97 -22.77
C LYS A 115 -20.57 -18.40 -22.24
N GLY A 116 -20.43 -18.60 -20.92
CA GLY A 116 -20.40 -19.92 -20.30
C GLY A 116 -19.21 -20.79 -20.74
N LYS A 117 -18.11 -20.16 -21.21
CA LYS A 117 -16.88 -20.89 -21.55
C LYS A 117 -16.17 -21.39 -20.29
N LYS A 118 -15.02 -22.05 -20.44
CA LYS A 118 -14.20 -22.47 -19.28
C LYS A 118 -13.60 -21.25 -18.57
N LYS A 119 -13.47 -21.34 -17.25
CA LYS A 119 -12.74 -20.36 -16.43
C LYS A 119 -11.28 -20.24 -16.90
N PRO A 120 -10.68 -19.04 -16.94
CA PRO A 120 -9.26 -18.87 -17.27
C PRO A 120 -8.38 -19.82 -16.45
N GLU A 121 -7.50 -20.58 -17.11
CA GLU A 121 -6.64 -21.57 -16.43
C GLU A 121 -5.63 -20.91 -15.49
N PHE A 122 -5.30 -19.64 -15.75
CA PHE A 122 -4.43 -18.80 -14.92
C PHE A 122 -5.01 -18.59 -13.52
N LEU A 123 -6.34 -18.42 -13.41
CA LEU A 123 -7.00 -18.19 -12.13
C LEU A 123 -7.10 -19.52 -11.37
N LYS A 124 -6.10 -19.88 -10.58
CA LYS A 124 -6.09 -21.12 -9.80
C LYS A 124 -7.06 -21.07 -8.62
N ASP A 125 -7.15 -19.92 -7.95
CA ASP A 125 -8.10 -19.67 -6.85
C ASP A 125 -8.67 -18.23 -6.89
N LYS A 126 -9.36 -17.79 -5.84
CA LYS A 126 -9.93 -16.43 -5.72
C LYS A 126 -8.86 -15.35 -5.65
N VAL A 127 -7.76 -15.59 -4.94
CA VAL A 127 -6.62 -14.67 -4.88
C VAL A 127 -5.45 -15.33 -5.59
N ASN A 128 -4.89 -14.68 -6.60
CA ASN A 128 -3.74 -15.12 -7.36
C ASN A 128 -2.69 -14.02 -7.26
N TYR A 129 -1.52 -14.35 -6.74
CA TYR A 129 -0.50 -13.37 -6.41
C TYR A 129 0.87 -13.86 -6.82
N GLN A 130 1.67 -12.96 -7.37
CA GLN A 130 3.03 -13.28 -7.79
C GLN A 130 3.98 -13.04 -6.62
N VAL A 131 4.81 -14.02 -6.28
CA VAL A 131 5.81 -13.88 -5.22
C VAL A 131 7.08 -13.29 -5.85
N MET A 132 7.38 -12.04 -5.53
CA MET A 132 8.56 -11.34 -6.05
C MET A 132 9.83 -12.11 -5.72
N GLY A 133 10.74 -12.19 -6.69
CA GLY A 133 12.05 -12.85 -6.54
C GLY A 133 11.99 -14.38 -6.61
N SER A 134 10.79 -14.99 -6.55
CA SER A 134 10.65 -16.44 -6.64
C SER A 134 10.37 -16.93 -8.05
N ASN A 135 10.02 -16.05 -9.00
CA ASN A 135 9.56 -16.41 -10.34
C ASN A 135 8.38 -17.41 -10.33
N GLU A 136 7.47 -17.27 -9.36
CA GLU A 136 6.29 -18.13 -9.22
C GLU A 136 5.01 -17.34 -8.92
N TRP A 137 3.89 -17.86 -9.41
CA TRP A 137 2.55 -17.46 -8.97
C TRP A 137 2.03 -18.42 -7.92
N LYS A 138 1.45 -17.88 -6.85
CA LYS A 138 0.71 -18.63 -5.84
C LYS A 138 -0.75 -18.21 -5.84
N SER A 139 -1.57 -19.00 -5.17
CA SER A 139 -3.00 -18.72 -5.04
C SER A 139 -3.54 -19.11 -3.67
N ALA A 140 -4.62 -18.46 -3.27
CA ALA A 140 -5.30 -18.68 -2.00
C ALA A 140 -6.82 -18.40 -2.14
N PRO A 141 -7.65 -18.97 -1.25
CA PRO A 141 -9.10 -18.78 -1.31
C PRO A 141 -9.55 -17.39 -0.83
N GLU A 142 -8.74 -16.69 -0.03
CA GLU A 142 -9.01 -15.36 0.50
C GLU A 142 -7.69 -14.65 0.89
N ILE A 143 -7.71 -13.31 0.90
CA ILE A 143 -6.49 -12.49 1.06
C ILE A 143 -5.78 -12.71 2.41
N ASN A 144 -6.51 -13.01 3.48
CA ASN A 144 -5.95 -13.32 4.81
C ASN A 144 -5.28 -14.71 4.88
N LYS A 145 -5.40 -15.54 3.84
CA LYS A 145 -4.78 -16.88 3.75
C LYS A 145 -3.50 -16.89 2.91
N ILE A 146 -3.09 -15.75 2.37
CA ILE A 146 -1.80 -15.63 1.66
C ILE A 146 -0.60 -15.67 2.62
N SER A 147 -0.82 -15.38 3.91
CA SER A 147 0.21 -15.40 4.95
C SER A 147 -0.11 -16.44 6.01
N ASN A 148 0.95 -17.06 6.54
CA ASN A 148 0.89 -18.10 7.58
C ASN A 148 1.31 -17.57 8.97
N GLY A 149 1.68 -16.29 9.09
CA GLY A 149 2.27 -15.75 10.32
C GLY A 149 2.27 -14.23 10.40
N LYS A 150 2.85 -13.70 11.49
CA LYS A 150 3.05 -12.26 11.70
C LYS A 150 4.42 -12.03 12.29
N LEU A 151 5.23 -11.21 11.62
CA LEU A 151 6.46 -10.65 12.19
C LEU A 151 6.12 -9.33 12.91
N LYS A 152 6.38 -9.26 14.21
CA LYS A 152 6.17 -8.05 15.00
C LYS A 152 7.52 -7.46 15.39
N LEU A 153 7.78 -6.25 14.91
CA LEU A 153 9.00 -5.51 15.22
C LEU A 153 8.65 -4.26 16.04
N PHE A 154 9.49 -3.95 17.00
CA PHE A 154 9.43 -2.78 17.86
C PHE A 154 10.55 -1.82 17.46
N LEU A 155 10.22 -0.52 17.47
CA LEU A 155 11.18 0.56 17.24
C LEU A 155 12.03 0.74 18.50
N ASN A 156 13.34 0.57 18.39
CA ASN A 156 14.29 0.83 19.48
C ASN A 156 15.48 1.64 19.00
N ARG A 157 15.50 2.96 19.28
CA ARG A 157 16.56 3.90 18.85
C ARG A 157 16.76 3.91 17.33
N THR A 158 17.64 3.07 16.81
CA THR A 158 17.93 2.93 15.37
C THR A 158 17.75 1.49 14.91
N LYS A 159 17.14 0.63 15.74
CA LYS A 159 16.95 -0.80 15.49
C LYS A 159 15.47 -1.18 15.42
N LEU A 160 15.20 -2.23 14.65
CA LEU A 160 13.96 -3.00 14.68
C LEU A 160 14.20 -4.33 15.41
N GLU A 161 13.46 -4.58 16.48
CA GLU A 161 13.66 -5.75 17.34
C GLU A 161 12.35 -6.51 17.57
N GLU A 162 12.40 -7.83 17.71
CA GLU A 162 11.19 -8.64 17.98
C GLU A 162 10.71 -8.54 19.44
N THR A 163 11.58 -8.09 20.34
CA THR A 163 11.26 -7.89 21.75
C THR A 163 10.98 -6.42 22.03
N GLU A 164 10.01 -6.17 22.92
CA GLU A 164 9.71 -4.80 23.34
C GLU A 164 10.89 -4.25 24.15
N SER A 165 11.45 -3.15 23.69
CA SER A 165 12.52 -2.45 24.40
C SER A 165 11.98 -1.61 25.56
N LYS A 166 12.84 -1.26 26.51
CA LYS A 166 12.49 -0.28 27.55
C LYS A 166 12.13 1.04 26.88
N LEU A 167 11.10 1.71 27.41
CA LEU A 167 10.64 2.99 26.89
C LEU A 167 11.80 3.98 26.78
N ALA A 168 12.05 4.44 25.55
CA ALA A 168 13.05 5.43 25.20
C ALA A 168 12.45 6.44 24.23
N TYR A 169 13.07 7.61 24.14
CA TYR A 169 12.64 8.70 23.26
C TYR A 169 13.74 8.99 22.23
N ILE A 170 13.31 9.25 20.99
CA ILE A 170 14.15 9.77 19.92
C ILE A 170 13.61 11.15 19.60
N SER A 171 14.44 12.17 19.76
CA SER A 171 14.08 13.54 19.42
C SER A 171 14.33 13.78 17.94
N GLN A 172 13.36 14.38 17.27
CA GLN A 172 13.47 14.80 15.88
C GLN A 172 13.07 16.27 15.77
N THR A 173 13.87 17.05 15.05
CA THR A 173 13.57 18.45 14.72
C THR A 173 13.42 18.55 13.21
N VAL A 174 12.25 19.03 12.77
CA VAL A 174 11.97 19.26 11.34
C VAL A 174 11.94 20.76 11.10
N ASN A 175 12.77 21.25 10.16
CA ASN A 175 12.86 22.67 9.83
C ASN A 175 12.02 23.03 8.61
N PHE A 176 10.87 23.68 8.83
CA PHE A 176 9.97 24.09 7.77
C PHE A 176 10.39 25.37 7.01
N LEU A 177 11.49 26.02 7.37
CA LEU A 177 12.01 27.18 6.62
C LEU A 177 12.64 26.74 5.28
N GLU A 178 13.23 25.54 5.23
CA GLU A 178 13.87 24.98 4.05
C GLU A 178 12.91 24.07 3.29
N ARG A 179 12.24 24.62 2.27
CA ARG A 179 11.17 23.94 1.50
C ARG A 179 11.58 23.50 0.09
N LYS A 180 12.88 23.40 -0.19
CA LYS A 180 13.41 22.99 -1.51
C LYS A 180 12.95 21.58 -1.92
N ASP A 181 12.69 20.73 -0.94
CA ASP A 181 12.08 19.41 -1.10
C ASP A 181 10.68 19.46 -1.75
N THR A 182 9.89 20.50 -1.47
CA THR A 182 8.52 20.63 -2.03
C THR A 182 8.47 20.92 -3.53
N LEU A 183 9.61 21.26 -4.13
CA LEU A 183 9.74 21.52 -5.57
C LEU A 183 10.29 20.31 -6.34
N GLN A 184 10.66 19.24 -5.64
CA GLN A 184 11.21 18.05 -6.30
C GLN A 184 10.09 17.19 -6.88
N SER A 185 10.23 16.84 -8.15
CA SER A 185 9.43 15.79 -8.78
C SER A 185 10.01 14.44 -8.35
N PHE A 186 9.19 13.58 -7.73
CA PHE A 186 9.58 12.20 -7.39
C PHE A 186 9.52 11.27 -8.61
N SER A 187 9.81 11.77 -9.82
CA SER A 187 9.73 10.98 -11.07
C SER A 187 10.76 9.86 -11.14
N ASP A 188 11.80 9.92 -10.31
CA ASP A 188 12.95 9.01 -10.35
C ASP A 188 12.89 7.96 -9.22
N GLU A 189 11.71 7.75 -8.64
CA GLU A 189 11.51 6.78 -7.56
C GLU A 189 11.79 5.35 -8.05
N LYS A 190 12.80 4.72 -7.46
CA LYS A 190 13.13 3.31 -7.69
C LYS A 190 12.51 2.42 -6.63
N ILE A 191 12.06 1.24 -7.04
CA ILE A 191 11.68 0.19 -6.09
C ILE A 191 12.87 -0.69 -5.75
N LEU A 192 13.84 -0.86 -6.65
CA LEU A 192 15.12 -1.51 -6.35
C LEU A 192 16.26 -0.52 -6.63
N ASP A 193 17.04 -0.19 -5.61
CA ASP A 193 18.15 0.76 -5.73
C ASP A 193 19.40 0.32 -4.95
N ASN A 194 20.58 0.77 -5.38
CA ASN A 194 21.86 0.47 -4.72
C ASN A 194 22.09 1.35 -3.48
N LYS A 195 21.31 2.41 -3.32
CA LYS A 195 21.39 3.34 -2.18
C LYS A 195 20.05 4.02 -1.95
N LEU A 196 19.81 4.43 -0.71
CA LEU A 196 18.72 5.36 -0.40
C LEU A 196 19.23 6.80 -0.63
N SER A 197 18.51 7.60 -1.42
CA SER A 197 18.99 8.96 -1.71
C SER A 197 18.96 9.84 -0.44
N PRO A 198 19.98 10.69 -0.20
CA PRO A 198 20.02 11.58 0.95
C PRO A 198 18.79 12.49 1.07
N GLU A 199 18.23 12.88 -0.07
CA GLU A 199 17.01 13.69 -0.16
C GLU A 199 15.80 12.94 0.42
N TYR A 200 15.66 11.64 0.12
CA TYR A 200 14.61 10.81 0.72
C TYR A 200 14.80 10.58 2.21
N LEU A 201 16.05 10.55 2.70
CA LEU A 201 16.37 10.33 4.11
C LEU A 201 16.30 11.60 4.97
N LYS A 202 16.24 12.79 4.34
CA LYS A 202 16.13 14.07 5.04
C LYS A 202 14.89 14.07 5.93
N ASP A 203 15.05 14.49 7.19
CA ASP A 203 13.98 14.55 8.17
C ASP A 203 13.25 13.20 8.37
N ARG A 204 13.96 12.06 8.23
CA ARG A 204 13.46 10.73 8.55
C ARG A 204 14.30 10.04 9.63
N LEU A 205 13.64 9.20 10.40
CA LEU A 205 14.29 8.27 11.33
C LEU A 205 14.42 6.91 10.64
N ILE A 206 15.60 6.30 10.73
CA ILE A 206 15.92 5.01 10.11
C ILE A 206 16.05 3.96 11.20
N PHE A 207 15.41 2.81 10.98
CA PHE A 207 15.45 1.67 11.87
C PHE A 207 15.78 0.43 11.05
N GLU A 208 16.77 -0.34 11.50
CA GLU A 208 17.25 -1.54 10.79
C GLU A 208 17.14 -2.76 11.72
N SER A 209 16.67 -3.89 11.21
CA SER A 209 16.66 -5.15 11.97
C SER A 209 18.05 -5.78 12.00
N ASN A 210 18.22 -6.84 12.80
CA ASN A 210 19.31 -7.76 12.55
C ASN A 210 19.09 -8.50 11.22
N VAL A 211 20.16 -9.07 10.68
CA VAL A 211 20.08 -9.96 9.51
C VAL A 211 19.19 -11.15 9.86
N PHE A 212 18.26 -11.50 8.98
CA PHE A 212 17.45 -12.69 9.13
C PHE A 212 18.27 -13.94 8.78
N GLU A 213 18.33 -14.90 9.70
CA GLU A 213 19.11 -16.13 9.51
C GLU A 213 18.43 -17.14 8.57
N ASN A 214 17.10 -17.06 8.47
CA ASN A 214 16.28 -17.94 7.64
C ASN A 214 15.50 -17.09 6.63
N SER A 215 15.33 -17.62 5.42
CA SER A 215 14.45 -17.01 4.42
C SER A 215 12.98 -17.24 4.79
N PHE A 216 12.14 -16.25 4.49
CA PHE A 216 10.70 -16.34 4.70
C PHE A 216 9.99 -15.37 3.77
N GLU A 217 8.75 -15.70 3.43
CA GLU A 217 7.92 -14.85 2.59
C GLU A 217 7.20 -13.77 3.41
N ILE A 218 7.25 -12.53 2.93
CA ILE A 218 6.46 -11.42 3.47
C ILE A 218 5.27 -11.20 2.56
N ASN A 219 4.08 -11.54 3.07
CA ASN A 219 2.83 -11.44 2.30
C ASN A 219 1.82 -10.58 3.06
N GLY A 220 1.31 -9.52 2.43
CA GLY A 220 0.14 -8.77 2.90
C GLY A 220 0.42 -7.31 3.27
N SER A 221 -0.09 -6.86 4.41
CA SER A 221 -0.10 -5.45 4.81
C SER A 221 0.51 -5.28 6.20
N PHE A 222 1.40 -4.30 6.38
CA PHE A 222 1.94 -4.00 7.72
C PHE A 222 1.01 -3.09 8.52
N THR A 223 0.79 -3.39 9.79
CA THR A 223 0.01 -2.50 10.67
C THR A 223 0.83 -2.17 11.90
N GLY A 224 0.49 -1.08 12.57
CA GLY A 224 1.28 -0.62 13.70
C GLY A 224 0.64 0.49 14.48
N ASN A 225 1.38 0.98 15.46
CA ASN A 225 0.98 2.11 16.27
C ASN A 225 2.22 2.89 16.69
N LEU A 226 2.30 4.15 16.26
CA LEU A 226 3.38 5.05 16.65
C LEU A 226 2.99 5.79 17.92
N LYS A 227 3.81 5.70 18.96
CA LYS A 227 3.73 6.56 20.15
C LYS A 227 4.58 7.79 19.91
N VAL A 228 3.96 8.95 19.85
CA VAL A 228 4.62 10.20 19.44
C VAL A 228 4.20 11.36 20.32
N SER A 229 5.10 12.30 20.55
CA SER A 229 4.80 13.59 21.17
C SER A 229 5.41 14.68 20.31
N ILE A 230 4.63 15.72 19.98
CA ILE A 230 5.07 16.84 19.15
C ILE A 230 4.63 18.16 19.76
N ASN A 231 5.33 19.25 19.43
CA ASN A 231 4.97 20.60 19.91
C ASN A 231 3.90 21.29 19.05
N LYS A 232 3.28 20.58 18.10
CA LYS A 232 2.20 21.07 17.22
C LYS A 232 0.90 20.30 17.44
N LYS A 233 -0.18 20.77 16.82
CA LYS A 233 -1.51 20.14 16.89
C LYS A 233 -1.74 19.06 15.83
N ASP A 234 -0.80 18.90 14.90
CA ASP A 234 -0.90 17.93 13.81
C ASP A 234 0.48 17.70 13.20
N MET A 235 0.62 16.58 12.49
CA MET A 235 1.76 16.26 11.65
C MET A 235 1.32 15.28 10.57
N ASP A 236 2.06 15.22 9.47
CA ASP A 236 1.95 14.14 8.52
C ASP A 236 2.94 13.03 8.93
N VAL A 237 2.52 11.78 8.82
CA VAL A 237 3.27 10.57 9.16
C VAL A 237 3.54 9.83 7.87
N ILE A 238 4.82 9.57 7.65
CA ILE A 238 5.32 8.92 6.46
C ILE A 238 6.15 7.71 6.88
N LEU A 239 5.84 6.54 6.34
CA LEU A 239 6.59 5.31 6.59
C LEU A 239 6.86 4.61 5.27
N THR A 240 8.10 4.15 5.11
CA THR A 240 8.53 3.33 3.98
C THR A 240 9.28 2.13 4.51
N VAL A 241 8.93 0.95 4.04
CA VAL A 241 9.57 -0.30 4.44
C VAL A 241 10.43 -0.77 3.28
N TYR A 242 11.68 -1.12 3.59
CA TYR A 242 12.63 -1.69 2.63
C TYR A 242 13.11 -3.04 3.14
N GLU A 243 13.33 -3.96 2.22
CA GLU A 243 14.26 -5.06 2.40
C GLU A 243 15.64 -4.58 1.97
N LYS A 244 16.65 -4.92 2.77
CA LYS A 244 18.06 -4.73 2.43
C LYS A 244 18.62 -6.08 2.00
N LEU A 245 18.82 -6.24 0.69
CA LEU A 245 19.30 -7.47 0.09
C LEU A 245 20.75 -7.75 0.50
N SER A 246 21.16 -9.02 0.42
CA SER A 246 22.55 -9.44 0.68
C SER A 246 23.57 -8.80 -0.26
N SER A 247 23.12 -8.35 -1.44
CA SER A 247 23.92 -7.54 -2.39
C SER A 247 24.20 -6.12 -1.89
N GLY A 248 23.52 -5.67 -0.82
CA GLY A 248 23.56 -4.30 -0.31
C GLY A 248 22.53 -3.37 -0.96
N GLN A 249 21.73 -3.87 -1.89
CA GLN A 249 20.63 -3.13 -2.52
C GLN A 249 19.42 -3.03 -1.60
N TYR A 250 18.56 -2.05 -1.86
CA TYR A 250 17.33 -1.80 -1.13
C TYR A 250 16.14 -2.02 -2.03
N LEU A 251 15.27 -2.96 -1.66
CA LEU A 251 14.01 -3.23 -2.32
C LEU A 251 12.87 -2.65 -1.49
N LYS A 252 12.03 -1.83 -2.11
CA LYS A 252 10.93 -1.14 -1.45
C LYS A 252 9.73 -2.07 -1.31
N LEU A 253 9.41 -2.48 -0.09
CA LEU A 253 8.34 -3.45 0.23
C LEU A 253 6.95 -2.83 0.37
N SER A 254 6.70 -1.60 -0.07
CA SER A 254 5.34 -1.02 -0.12
C SER A 254 5.37 0.34 -0.75
N HIS A 255 4.23 0.75 -1.29
CA HIS A 255 3.95 2.18 -1.43
C HIS A 255 4.17 2.91 -0.11
N GLU A 256 4.66 4.13 -0.20
CA GLU A 256 4.85 4.96 0.98
C GLU A 256 3.52 5.11 1.73
N TYR A 257 3.51 4.72 3.00
CA TYR A 257 2.40 5.00 3.88
C TYR A 257 2.42 6.49 4.18
N PHE A 258 1.30 7.15 3.90
CA PHE A 258 1.11 8.57 4.16
C PHE A 258 -0.19 8.76 4.93
N ALA A 259 -0.13 9.40 6.08
CA ALA A 259 -1.31 9.74 6.85
C ALA A 259 -1.14 11.06 7.60
N ARG A 260 -2.22 11.82 7.69
CA ARG A 260 -2.30 12.95 8.61
C ARG A 260 -2.67 12.45 10.00
N ALA A 261 -1.83 12.73 10.99
CA ALA A 261 -2.00 12.21 12.35
C ALA A 261 -3.37 12.54 12.93
N SER A 262 -3.90 13.75 12.69
CA SER A 262 -5.23 14.15 13.14
C SER A 262 -6.41 13.39 12.51
N TYR A 263 -6.19 12.64 11.43
CA TYR A 263 -7.19 11.78 10.79
C TYR A 263 -6.91 10.28 10.97
N SER A 264 -5.81 9.91 11.63
CA SER A 264 -5.40 8.50 11.77
C SER A 264 -6.41 7.65 12.56
N LYS A 265 -7.05 8.23 13.58
CA LYS A 265 -8.08 7.54 14.40
C LYS A 265 -9.44 7.48 13.71
N ASP A 266 -9.80 8.53 12.97
CA ASP A 266 -11.05 8.67 12.21
C ASP A 266 -10.79 9.61 11.03
N ASN A 267 -10.92 9.11 9.81
CA ASN A 267 -10.67 9.92 8.61
C ASN A 267 -11.88 10.80 8.23
N THR A 268 -13.03 10.61 8.86
CA THR A 268 -14.24 11.40 8.63
C THR A 268 -14.30 12.65 9.50
N LYS A 269 -13.58 12.64 10.63
CA LYS A 269 -13.54 13.74 11.60
C LYS A 269 -12.12 14.04 12.03
N ARG A 270 -11.71 15.30 11.92
CA ARG A 270 -10.38 15.73 12.35
C ARG A 270 -10.28 15.78 13.87
N ASN A 271 -9.32 15.07 14.43
CA ASN A 271 -9.02 15.00 15.85
C ASN A 271 -7.60 15.52 16.09
N LEU A 272 -7.47 16.80 16.46
CA LEU A 272 -6.17 17.43 16.66
C LEU A 272 -5.38 16.75 17.80
N LEU A 273 -4.06 16.67 17.62
CA LEU A 273 -3.14 16.23 18.65
C LEU A 273 -3.03 17.29 19.75
N ARG A 274 -2.70 16.85 20.96
CA ARG A 274 -2.40 17.72 22.09
C ARG A 274 -0.89 17.94 22.17
N PRO A 275 -0.40 19.20 22.02
CA PRO A 275 1.01 19.47 22.05
C PRO A 275 1.69 18.93 23.32
N ASN A 276 2.87 18.33 23.15
CA ASN A 276 3.73 17.76 24.19
C ASN A 276 3.14 16.58 24.99
N LEU A 277 1.97 16.06 24.60
CA LEU A 277 1.43 14.81 25.14
C LEU A 277 1.73 13.65 24.21
N VAL A 278 1.99 12.48 24.80
CA VAL A 278 2.14 11.24 24.04
C VAL A 278 0.78 10.84 23.48
N GLU A 279 0.70 10.75 22.16
CA GLU A 279 -0.45 10.29 21.40
C GLU A 279 -0.12 8.98 20.67
N ASN A 280 -1.15 8.16 20.48
CA ASN A 280 -1.07 6.92 19.71
C ASN A 280 -1.60 7.17 18.29
N ILE A 281 -0.74 7.01 17.29
CA ILE A 281 -1.08 7.16 15.87
C ILE A 281 -1.17 5.76 15.25
N PRO A 282 -2.38 5.25 15.00
CA PRO A 282 -2.55 3.96 14.37
C PRO A 282 -2.12 3.98 12.90
N ILE A 283 -1.39 2.94 12.49
CA ILE A 283 -0.97 2.68 11.11
C ILE A 283 -1.85 1.56 10.57
N LYS A 284 -2.66 1.89 9.56
CA LYS A 284 -3.69 1.02 8.95
C LYS A 284 -3.76 1.27 7.45
N ASN A 285 -4.40 0.37 6.70
CA ASN A 285 -4.61 0.50 5.25
C ASN A 285 -3.31 0.63 4.44
N THR A 286 -2.29 -0.08 4.87
CA THR A 286 -1.06 -0.28 4.10
C THR A 286 -1.28 -1.47 3.16
N PHE A 287 -0.48 -1.56 2.11
CA PHE A 287 -0.42 -2.72 1.23
C PHE A 287 1.05 -2.91 0.86
N SER A 288 1.57 -4.09 1.10
CA SER A 288 2.93 -4.49 0.74
C SER A 288 2.89 -5.54 -0.38
N PRO A 289 3.95 -5.65 -1.19
CA PRO A 289 4.17 -6.78 -2.07
C PRO A 289 4.15 -8.11 -1.33
N VAL A 290 4.06 -9.17 -2.12
CA VAL A 290 4.36 -10.54 -1.70
C VAL A 290 5.75 -10.85 -2.24
N GLU A 291 6.67 -11.20 -1.35
CA GLU A 291 8.08 -11.43 -1.67
C GLU A 291 8.66 -12.59 -0.86
N LYS A 292 9.73 -13.24 -1.34
CA LYS A 292 10.40 -14.40 -0.75
C LYS A 292 11.84 -14.11 -0.30
#